data_AF-A0A9P1BX86-F1
#
_entry.id   AF-A0A9P1BX86-F1
#
_cell.length_a   1.000
_cell.length_b   1.000
_cell.length_c   1.000
_cell.angle_alpha   90.00
_cell.angle_beta   90.00
_cell.angle_gamma   90.00
#
_symmetry.space_group_name_H-M   'P 1'
#
loop_
_entity.id
_entity.type
_entity.pdbx_description
1 polymer ?
#
loop_
_entity_poly.entity_id
_entity_poly.type
_entity_poly.pdbx_seq_one_letter_code
_entity_poly.pdbx_strand_id
1 'polypeptide(L)'
;EPQGPSSSPKRARHSTAQVEPKVPKMSRENELELKQWLESLDGKGNLLEYLPTIKEKYASLREMAEAAKKKEVQSEVSALSSIEPEFWKECSIGPLGHRLLFAKKIVAM
;
A
#
# COMPACT_ATOMS: atom_id res chain seq x y z
N GLU A 1 36.66 21.67 45.28
CA GLU A 1 36.42 20.31 44.73
C GLU A 1 36.22 19.34 45.89
N PRO A 2 35.56 18.16 45.74
CA PRO A 2 34.62 17.68 44.72
C PRO A 2 33.22 17.41 45.37
N GLN A 3 32.10 17.31 44.64
CA GLN A 3 31.58 16.04 44.12
C GLN A 3 30.43 16.36 43.13
N GLY A 4 30.57 15.91 41.88
CA GLY A 4 29.41 15.44 41.11
C GLY A 4 29.04 14.00 41.54
N PRO A 5 28.17 13.26 40.82
CA PRO A 5 27.47 13.63 39.59
C PRO A 5 25.97 13.27 39.56
N SER A 6 25.27 13.86 38.59
CA SER A 6 24.33 13.20 37.68
C SER A 6 23.33 12.17 38.25
N SER A 7 22.08 12.59 38.42
CA SER A 7 20.91 11.69 38.36
C SER A 7 20.09 12.03 37.12
N SER A 8 20.47 11.44 35.99
CA SER A 8 19.58 11.30 34.85
C SER A 8 18.81 9.99 34.99
N PRO A 9 17.48 9.99 35.12
CA PRO A 9 16.72 8.75 35.10
C PRO A 9 16.79 8.14 33.69
N LYS A 10 17.42 6.96 33.61
CA LYS A 10 17.37 6.05 32.46
C LYS A 10 15.91 5.71 32.17
N ARG A 11 15.29 6.40 31.21
CA ARG A 11 13.99 5.98 30.67
C ARG A 11 14.21 4.69 29.89
N ALA A 12 13.61 3.63 30.40
CA ALA A 12 13.62 2.30 29.85
C ALA A 12 13.24 2.34 28.36
N ARG A 13 14.09 1.72 27.54
CA ARG A 13 13.77 1.36 26.16
C ARG A 13 12.60 0.39 26.21
N HIS A 14 11.40 0.85 25.83
CA HIS A 14 10.32 -0.05 25.51
C HIS A 14 10.66 -0.71 24.16
N SER A 15 11.32 -1.86 24.24
CA SER A 15 11.26 -2.88 23.19
C SER A 15 9.86 -3.49 23.21
N THR A 16 8.91 -2.83 22.55
CA THR A 16 7.68 -3.51 22.12
C THR A 16 7.97 -4.20 20.80
N ALA A 17 7.97 -5.52 20.89
CA ALA A 17 8.07 -6.47 19.80
C ALA A 17 7.39 -5.99 18.52
N GLN A 18 8.18 -5.87 17.45
CA GLN A 18 7.66 -5.88 16.10
C GLN A 18 6.98 -7.23 15.91
N VAL A 19 5.66 -7.24 16.07
CA VAL A 19 4.82 -8.27 15.48
C VAL A 19 4.94 -8.01 13.99
N GLU A 20 5.90 -8.65 13.31
CA GLU A 20 5.89 -8.69 11.85
C GLU A 20 4.54 -9.34 11.49
N PRO A 21 3.58 -8.59 10.93
CA PRO A 21 2.37 -9.21 10.45
C PRO A 21 2.80 -10.18 9.37
N LYS A 22 2.38 -11.44 9.51
CA LYS A 22 2.57 -12.49 8.51
C LYS A 22 1.68 -12.13 7.33
N VAL A 23 2.11 -11.14 6.57
CA VAL A 23 1.40 -10.71 5.37
C VAL A 23 1.40 -11.88 4.39
N PRO A 24 0.24 -12.16 3.76
CA PRO A 24 0.14 -13.22 2.78
C PRO A 24 1.07 -12.87 1.61
N LYS A 25 2.12 -13.68 1.42
CA LYS A 25 2.96 -13.58 0.22
C LYS A 25 2.11 -13.98 -0.97
N MET A 26 1.89 -13.04 -1.89
CA MET A 26 1.24 -13.28 -3.18
C MET A 26 1.89 -14.49 -3.88
N SER A 27 1.07 -15.44 -4.34
CA SER A 27 1.54 -16.57 -5.15
C SER A 27 2.17 -16.10 -6.45
N ARG A 28 3.07 -16.90 -7.04
CA ARG A 28 3.75 -16.56 -8.30
C ARG A 28 2.77 -16.28 -9.46
N GLU A 29 1.68 -17.04 -9.55
CA GLU A 29 0.63 -16.80 -10.56
C GLU A 29 -0.03 -15.43 -10.38
N ASN A 30 -0.39 -15.09 -9.13
CA ASN A 30 -0.99 -13.79 -8.80
C ASN A 30 -0.01 -12.63 -8.98
N GLU A 31 1.28 -12.84 -8.72
CA GLU A 31 2.33 -11.84 -8.97
C GLU A 31 2.46 -11.57 -10.48
N LEU A 32 2.44 -12.62 -11.32
CA LEU A 32 2.48 -12.50 -12.77
C LEU A 32 1.22 -11.81 -13.32
N GLU A 33 0.05 -12.11 -12.77
CA GLU A 33 -1.21 -11.44 -13.10
C GLU A 33 -1.15 -9.94 -12.73
N LEU A 34 -0.73 -9.62 -11.51
CA LEU A 34 -0.57 -8.25 -11.05
C LEU A 34 0.44 -7.49 -11.93
N LYS A 35 1.56 -8.12 -12.27
CA LYS A 35 2.57 -7.53 -13.14
C LYS A 35 1.99 -7.16 -14.50
N GLN A 36 1.31 -8.09 -15.16
CA GLN A 36 0.65 -7.85 -16.45
C GLN A 36 -0.42 -6.76 -16.36
N TRP A 37 -1.17 -6.73 -15.26
CA TRP A 37 -2.15 -5.69 -15.01
C TRP A 37 -1.49 -4.32 -14.89
N LEU A 38 -0.42 -4.18 -14.09
CA LEU A 38 0.35 -2.94 -13.94
C LEU A 38 0.95 -2.47 -15.28
N GLU A 39 1.51 -3.39 -16.07
CA GLU A 39 2.03 -3.08 -17.41
C GLU A 39 0.93 -2.59 -18.35
N SER A 40 -0.29 -3.15 -18.25
CA SER A 40 -1.45 -2.74 -19.04
C SER A 40 -1.96 -1.33 -18.69
N LEU A 41 -1.65 -0.81 -17.50
CA LEU A 41 -2.11 0.51 -17.05
C LEU A 41 -1.38 1.65 -17.75
N ASP A 42 -0.04 1.60 -17.80
CA ASP A 42 0.78 2.69 -18.32
C ASP A 42 1.50 2.35 -19.63
N GLY A 43 1.54 1.08 -20.03
CA GLY A 43 2.16 0.58 -21.27
C GLY A 43 3.68 0.74 -21.33
N LYS A 44 4.28 1.44 -20.37
CA LYS A 44 5.71 1.74 -20.29
C LYS A 44 6.38 1.06 -19.10
N GLY A 45 5.61 0.42 -18.21
CA GLY A 45 6.09 -0.31 -17.04
C GLY A 45 6.45 0.58 -15.85
N ASN A 46 6.09 1.87 -15.86
CA ASN A 46 6.37 2.76 -14.73
C ASN A 46 5.66 2.29 -13.46
N LEU A 47 4.48 1.68 -13.58
CA LEU A 47 3.74 1.22 -12.40
C LEU A 47 4.28 -0.08 -11.80
N LEU A 48 5.24 -0.74 -12.46
CA LEU A 48 5.93 -1.91 -11.90
C LEU A 48 6.74 -1.58 -10.64
N GLU A 49 7.08 -0.31 -10.42
CA GLU A 49 7.73 0.13 -9.18
C GLU A 49 6.89 -0.17 -7.93
N TYR A 50 5.55 -0.25 -8.07
CA TYR A 50 4.62 -0.54 -6.97
C TYR A 50 4.39 -2.03 -6.73
N LEU A 51 4.78 -2.90 -7.68
CA LEU A 51 4.65 -4.35 -7.56
C LEU A 51 5.20 -4.92 -6.24
N PRO A 52 6.43 -4.59 -5.78
CA PRO A 52 6.95 -5.11 -4.51
C PRO A 52 6.09 -4.72 -3.30
N THR A 53 5.62 -3.47 -3.24
CA THR A 53 4.80 -3.00 -2.12
C THR A 53 3.40 -3.63 -2.11
N ILE A 54 2.81 -3.79 -3.30
CA ILE A 54 1.46 -4.38 -3.44
C ILE A 54 1.49 -5.87 -3.10
N LYS A 55 2.47 -6.63 -3.59
CA LYS A 55 2.55 -8.09 -3.34
C LYS A 55 2.86 -8.46 -1.89
N GLU A 56 3.44 -7.51 -1.13
CA GLU A 56 3.65 -7.64 0.31
C GLU A 56 2.38 -7.34 1.11
N LYS A 57 1.39 -6.68 0.52
CA LYS A 57 0.16 -6.28 1.23
C LYS A 57 -1.06 -7.12 0.86
N TYR A 58 -1.10 -7.62 -0.37
CA TYR A 58 -2.26 -8.31 -0.93
C TYR A 58 -1.88 -9.67 -1.51
N ALA A 59 -2.76 -10.64 -1.29
CA ALA A 59 -2.60 -12.00 -1.78
C ALA A 59 -2.94 -12.17 -3.28
N SER A 60 -3.77 -11.26 -3.83
CA SER A 60 -4.24 -11.31 -5.23
C SER A 60 -4.64 -9.93 -5.75
N LEU A 61 -4.71 -9.77 -7.08
CA LEU A 61 -5.19 -8.53 -7.73
C LEU A 61 -6.62 -8.20 -7.31
N ARG A 62 -7.46 -9.22 -7.15
CA ARG A 62 -8.85 -9.08 -6.70
C ARG A 62 -8.93 -8.57 -5.26
N GLU A 63 -8.12 -9.14 -4.36
CA GLU A 63 -8.06 -8.66 -2.97
C GLU A 63 -7.57 -7.21 -2.89
N MET A 64 -6.56 -6.85 -3.68
CA MET A 64 -6.08 -5.47 -3.81
C MET A 64 -7.20 -4.53 -4.30
N ALA A 65 -7.94 -4.91 -5.35
CA ALA A 65 -9.03 -4.09 -5.89
C ALA A 65 -10.18 -3.90 -4.88
N GLU A 66 -10.56 -4.95 -4.16
CA GLU A 66 -11.58 -4.88 -3.12
C GLU A 66 -11.14 -4.02 -1.93
N ALA A 67 -9.88 -4.15 -1.50
CA ALA A 67 -9.32 -3.31 -0.44
C ALA A 67 -9.18 -1.84 -0.85
N ALA A 68 -8.97 -1.57 -2.15
CA ALA A 68 -8.87 -0.23 -2.69
C ALA A 68 -10.24 0.45 -2.81
N LYS A 69 -11.33 -0.27 -3.02
CA LYS A 69 -12.68 0.31 -3.20
C LYS A 69 -13.28 0.79 -1.87
N LYS A 70 -13.95 1.94 -1.90
CA LYS A 70 -14.76 2.41 -0.76
C LYS A 70 -15.99 1.52 -0.56
N LYS A 71 -16.33 1.20 0.69
CA LYS A 71 -17.53 0.41 1.03
C LYS A 71 -18.85 1.16 0.80
N GLU A 72 -18.85 2.48 0.99
CA GLU A 72 -20.02 3.33 0.74
C GLU A 72 -19.84 4.08 -0.59
N VAL A 73 -20.46 3.55 -1.64
CA VAL A 73 -20.51 4.20 -2.95
C VAL A 73 -21.51 5.35 -2.87
N GLN A 74 -21.03 6.54 -2.56
CA GLN A 74 -21.78 7.75 -2.91
C GLN A 74 -21.80 7.84 -4.42
N SER A 75 -23.01 7.83 -5.00
CA SER A 75 -23.20 7.86 -6.45
C SER A 75 -22.38 8.99 -7.09
N GLU A 76 -21.58 8.61 -8.09
CA GLU A 76 -21.02 9.49 -9.13
C GLU A 76 -19.93 10.51 -8.79
N VAL A 77 -19.20 10.36 -7.69
CA VAL A 77 -18.01 11.19 -7.48
C VAL A 77 -16.79 10.43 -8.01
N SER A 78 -16.33 10.77 -9.22
CA SER A 78 -15.01 10.50 -9.85
C SER A 78 -14.24 9.23 -9.45
N ALA A 79 -13.67 8.49 -10.41
CA ALA A 79 -12.91 7.24 -10.14
C ALA A 79 -11.89 7.32 -8.97
N LEU A 80 -11.19 8.45 -8.81
CA LEU A 80 -10.26 8.68 -7.69
C LEU A 80 -10.95 8.72 -6.31
N SER A 81 -12.17 9.27 -6.24
CA SER A 81 -12.96 9.36 -5.02
C SER A 81 -13.62 8.02 -4.66
N SER A 82 -13.72 7.08 -5.61
CA SER A 82 -14.14 5.70 -5.38
C SER A 82 -13.06 4.81 -4.75
N ILE A 83 -11.83 5.32 -4.61
CA ILE A 83 -10.72 4.61 -3.98
C ILE A 83 -10.46 5.14 -2.56
N GLU A 84 -10.24 4.22 -1.63
CA GLU A 84 -9.87 4.51 -0.25
C GLU A 84 -8.56 5.29 -0.19
N PRO A 85 -8.50 6.44 0.51
CA PRO A 85 -7.28 7.25 0.59
C PRO A 85 -6.09 6.52 1.24
N GLU A 86 -6.37 5.53 2.09
CA GLU A 86 -5.36 4.72 2.77
C GLU A 86 -4.60 3.83 1.78
N PHE A 87 -5.29 3.28 0.77
CA PHE A 87 -4.69 2.47 -0.29
C PHE A 87 -3.50 3.16 -0.96
N TRP A 88 -3.62 4.47 -1.25
CA TRP A 88 -2.54 5.24 -1.87
C TRP A 88 -1.30 5.33 -1.00
N LYS A 89 -1.49 5.45 0.32
CA LYS A 89 -0.38 5.53 1.29
C LYS A 89 0.26 4.17 1.48
N GLU A 90 -0.56 3.14 1.61
CA GLU A 90 -0.12 1.76 1.79
C GLU A 90 0.71 1.26 0.61
N CYS A 91 0.25 1.52 -0.62
CA CYS A 91 0.97 1.12 -1.82
C CYS A 91 2.08 2.10 -2.22
N SER A 92 2.33 3.16 -1.42
CA SER A 92 3.28 4.24 -1.73
C SER A 92 3.03 4.90 -3.10
N ILE A 93 1.78 4.94 -3.56
CA ILE A 93 1.39 5.56 -4.84
C ILE A 93 1.29 7.07 -4.63
N GLY A 94 2.36 7.78 -4.95
CA GLY A 94 2.45 9.24 -4.85
C GLY A 94 1.81 9.98 -6.03
N PRO A 95 2.29 9.78 -7.26
CA PRO A 95 1.93 10.61 -8.40
C PRO A 95 0.45 10.56 -8.76
N LEU A 96 -0.18 11.71 -8.97
CA LEU A 96 -1.60 11.81 -9.32
C LEU A 96 -1.94 11.05 -10.61
N GLY A 97 -1.05 11.09 -11.61
CA GLY A 97 -1.21 10.34 -12.86
C GLY A 97 -1.30 8.82 -12.61
N HIS A 98 -0.44 8.30 -11.73
CA HIS A 98 -0.46 6.87 -11.36
C HIS A 98 -1.74 6.53 -10.62
N ARG A 99 -2.13 7.34 -9.62
CA ARG A 99 -3.40 7.15 -8.89
C ARG A 99 -4.59 7.10 -9.84
N LEU A 100 -4.62 7.97 -10.85
CA LEU A 100 -5.72 8.01 -11.82
C LEU A 100 -5.78 6.73 -12.68
N LEU A 101 -4.63 6.21 -13.10
CA LEU A 101 -4.56 4.94 -13.84
C LEU A 101 -5.06 3.76 -13.00
N PHE A 102 -4.60 3.66 -11.75
CA PHE A 102 -5.07 2.66 -10.79
C PHE A 102 -6.58 2.76 -10.58
N ALA A 103 -7.07 3.95 -10.22
CA ALA A 103 -8.47 4.18 -9.90
C ALA A 103 -9.40 3.82 -11.06
N LYS A 104 -9.09 4.26 -12.29
CA LYS A 104 -9.89 3.94 -13.47
C LYS A 104 -10.03 2.44 -13.70
N LYS A 105 -8.97 1.67 -13.46
CA LYS A 105 -8.96 0.24 -13.72
C LYS A 105 -9.53 -0.58 -12.57
N ILE A 106 -9.31 -0.19 -11.33
CA ILE A 106 -9.95 -0.81 -10.16
C ILE A 106 -11.48 -0.62 -10.21
N VAL A 107 -11.96 0.57 -10.61
CA VAL A 107 -13.40 0.83 -10.77
C VAL A 107 -14.02 0.04 -11.92
N ALA A 108 -13.23 -0.29 -12.95
CA ALA A 108 -13.69 -1.08 -14.10
C ALA A 108 -13.66 -2.61 -13.87
N MET A 109 -13.18 -3.07 -12.71
CA MET A 109 -13.19 -4.48 -12.28
C MET A 109 -14.46 -4.80 -11.48
#